data_AF-A0A1D7XXZ8-F1
#
_entry.id   AF-A0A1D7XXZ8-F1
#
_cell.length_a   1.000
_cell.length_b   1.000
_cell.length_c   1.000
_cell.angle_alpha   90.00
_cell.angle_beta   90.00
_cell.angle_gamma   90.00
#
_symmetry.space_group_name_H-M   'P 1'
#
loop_
_entity.id
_entity.type
_entity.pdbx_description
1 polymer ?
#
loop_
_entity_poly.entity_id
_entity_poly.type
_entity_poly.pdbx_seq_one_letter_code
_entity_poly.pdbx_strand_id
1 'polypeptide(L)' 'MKDFIEAYYPIILAFMSFLMSVTLWFMGNKLEGIFVGIWVPSILSLSIAIRQRRKK' A
#
# COMPACT_ATOMS: atom_id res chain seq x y z
N MET A 1 11.84 -11.90 -14.64
CA MET A 1 11.92 -10.53 -14.06
C MET A 1 10.55 -9.86 -13.95
N LYS A 2 9.70 -9.91 -14.98
CA LYS A 2 8.33 -9.37 -14.93
C LYS A 2 7.48 -9.97 -13.81
N ASP A 3 7.55 -11.29 -13.61
CA ASP A 3 6.80 -12.00 -12.56
C ASP A 3 7.19 -11.58 -11.15
N PHE A 4 8.45 -11.20 -10.95
CA PHE A 4 8.95 -10.70 -9.68
C PHE A 4 8.35 -9.30 -9.41
N ILE A 5 8.37 -8.40 -10.38
CA ILE A 5 7.77 -7.06 -10.24
C ILE A 5 6.26 -7.19 -9.97
N GLU A 6 5.56 -8.09 -10.66
CA GLU A 6 4.13 -8.37 -10.41
C GLU A 6 3.86 -8.99 -9.03
N ALA A 7 4.84 -9.69 -8.44
CA ALA A 7 4.74 -10.19 -7.09
C ALA A 7 4.90 -9.08 -6.03
N TYR A 8 5.86 -8.16 -6.23
CA TYR A 8 6.29 -7.22 -5.19
C TYR A 8 5.76 -5.78 -5.36
N TYR A 9 5.22 -5.38 -6.52
CA TYR A 9 4.66 -4.04 -6.70
C TYR A 9 3.68 -3.59 -5.59
N PRO A 10 2.80 -4.44 -5.02
CA PRO A 10 1.85 -4.00 -3.99
C PRO A 10 2.55 -3.67 -2.67
N ILE A 11 3.63 -4.39 -2.36
CA ILE A 11 4.43 -4.18 -1.15
C ILE A 11 5.17 -2.85 -1.26
N ILE A 12 5.76 -2.58 -2.44
CA ILE A 12 6.45 -1.31 -2.69
C ILE A 12 5.46 -0.14 -2.57
N LEU A 13 4.27 -0.25 -3.18
CA LEU A 13 3.23 0.78 -3.08
C LEU A 13 2.73 0.98 -1.65
N ALA A 14 2.48 -0.10 -0.92
CA ALA A 14 2.06 -0.05 0.48
C ALA A 14 3.14 0.59 1.36
N PHE A 15 4.41 0.29 1.11
CA PHE A 15 5.54 0.89 1.83
C PHE A 15 5.68 2.39 1.54
N MET A 16 5.50 2.82 0.29
CA MET A 16 5.48 4.25 -0.04
C MET A 16 4.33 5.00 0.64
N SER A 17 3.13 4.39 0.67
CA SER A 17 1.97 4.93 1.40
C SER A 17 2.24 5.03 2.90
N PHE A 18 2.91 4.02 3.48
CA PHE A 18 3.32 4.04 4.88
C PHE A 18 4.29 5.20 5.17
N LEU A 19 5.34 5.38 4.36
CA LEU A 19 6.28 6.48 4.53
C LEU A 19 5.57 7.84 4.46
N MET A 20 4.66 8.01 3.50
CA MET A 20 3.87 9.24 3.37
C MET A 20 2.99 9.50 4.60
N SER A 21 2.36 8.46 5.16
CA SER A 21 1.57 8.54 6.39
C SER A 21 2.43 9.01 7.57
N VAL A 22 3.61 8.43 7.73
CA VAL A 22 4.58 8.79 8.78
C VAL A 22 5.06 10.23 8.61
N THR A 23 5.43 10.64 7.39
CA THR A 23 5.87 12.02 7.15
C THR A 23 4.77 13.03 7.47
N LEU A 24 3.53 12.78 7.06
CA LEU A 24 2.39 13.65 7.33
C LEU A 24 2.08 13.75 8.83
N TRP A 25 2.19 12.63 9.55
CA TRP A 25 2.00 12.59 10.99
C TRP A 25 2.98 13.50 11.73
N PHE A 26 4.27 13.42 11.36
CA PHE A 26 5.32 14.25 11.97
C PHE A 26 5.33 15.70 11.48
N MET A 27 4.75 15.99 10.31
CA MET A 27 4.53 17.36 9.82
C MET A 27 3.35 18.09 10.48
N GLY A 28 2.59 17.41 11.34
CA GLY A 28 1.44 17.99 12.05
C GLY A 28 0.08 17.72 11.39
N ASN A 29 0.07 17.17 10.18
CA ASN A 29 -1.15 16.82 9.44
C ASN A 29 -1.67 15.43 9.84
N LYS A 30 -2.05 15.28 11.11
CA LYS A 30 -2.38 13.97 11.71
C LYS A 30 -3.56 13.27 11.03
N LEU A 31 -4.61 14.00 10.65
CA LEU A 31 -5.78 13.42 9.97
C LEU A 31 -5.43 12.87 8.59
N GLU A 32 -4.62 13.60 7.82
CA GLU A 32 -4.13 13.16 6.51
C GLU A 32 -3.19 11.96 6.67
N GLY A 33 -2.33 11.98 7.70
CA GLY A 33 -1.46 10.85 8.06
C GLY A 33 -2.26 9.59 8.37
N ILE A 34 -3.32 9.67 9.18
CA ILE A 34 -4.21 8.53 9.48
C ILE A 34 -4.93 8.07 8.21
N PHE A 35 -5.49 9.02 7.44
CA PHE A 35 -6.21 8.71 6.20
C PHE A 35 -5.30 7.94 5.25
N VAL A 36 -4.09 8.42 4.97
CA VAL A 36 -3.11 7.74 4.12
C VAL A 36 -2.64 6.42 4.73
N GLY A 37 -2.54 6.32 6.06
CA GLY A 37 -2.19 5.07 6.75
C GLY A 37 -3.19 3.94 6.51
N ILE A 38 -4.49 4.25 6.38
CA ILE A 38 -5.55 3.28 6.06
C ILE A 38 -5.40 2.70 4.64
N TRP A 39 -4.71 3.39 3.73
CA TRP A 39 -4.47 2.88 2.38
C TRP A 39 -3.48 1.71 2.37
N VAL A 40 -2.56 1.62 3.34
CA VAL A 40 -1.59 0.52 3.43
C VAL A 40 -2.27 -0.86 3.44
N PRO A 41 -3.18 -1.20 4.39
CA PRO A 41 -3.90 -2.47 4.37
C PRO A 41 -4.86 -2.58 3.18
N SER A 42 -5.39 -1.46 2.66
CA SER A 42 -6.31 -1.45 1.51
C SER A 42 -5.61 -1.86 0.20
N ILE A 43 -4.39 -1.36 -0.04
CA ILE A 43 -3.55 -1.71 -1.21
C ILE A 43 -3.20 -3.20 -1.18
N LEU A 44 -2.80 -3.71 -0.01
CA LEU A 44 -2.48 -5.12 0.16
C LEU A 44 -3.71 -6.01 -0.04
N SER A 45 -4.84 -5.64 0.56
CA SER A 45 -6.11 -6.39 0.42
C SER A 45 -6.61 -6.40 -1.02
N LEU A 46 -6.54 -5.25 -1.72
CA LEU A 46 -6.88 -5.15 -3.14
C LEU A 46 -5.98 -6.02 -4.01
N SER A 47 -4.67 -6.03 -3.73
CA SER A 47 -3.73 -6.90 -4.45
C SER A 47 -4.05 -8.38 -4.28
N ILE A 48 -4.38 -8.79 -3.06
CA ILE A 48 -4.80 -10.17 -2.77
C ILE A 48 -6.10 -10.50 -3.52
N ALA A 49 -7.10 -9.62 -3.47
CA ALA A 49 -8.37 -9.81 -4.17
C ALA A 49 -8.19 -9.96 -5.69
N ILE A 50 -7.31 -9.15 -6.31
CA ILE A 50 -6.97 -9.28 -7.73
C ILE A 50 -6.24 -10.58 -8.01
N ARG A 51 -5.27 -10.97 -7.17
CA ARG A 51 -4.49 -12.21 -7.33
C ARG A 51 -5.38 -13.46 -7.20
N GLN A 52 -6.35 -13.45 -6.29
CA GLN A 52 -7.34 -14.51 -6.14
C GLN A 52 -8.17 -14.74 -7.42
N ARG A 53 -8.44 -13.68 -8.19
CA ARG A 53 -9.17 -13.80 -9.48
C ARG A 53 -8.30 -14.30 -10.64
N ARG A 54 -6.98 -14.09 -10.57
CA ARG A 54 -6.02 -14.53 -11.61
C ARG A 54 -5.61 -16.01 -11.47
N LYS A 55 -5.62 -16.55 -10.25
CA LYS A 55 -5.45 -17.99 -10.02
C LYS A 55 -6.79 -18.70 -10.20
N LYS A 56 -7.08 -19.12 -11.43
CA LYS A 56 -7.94 -20.29 -11.68
C LYS A 56 -7.07 -21.54 -11.71
#